data_AF-A0A2Z2KTL5-F1
#
_entry.id   AF-A0A2Z2KTL5-F1
#
_cell.length_a   1.000
_cell.length_b   1.000
_cell.length_c   1.000
_cell.angle_alpha   90.00
_cell.angle_beta   90.00
_cell.angle_gamma   90.00
#
_symmetry.space_group_name_H-M   'P 1'
#
loop_
_entity.id
_entity.type
_entity.pdbx_description
1 polymer ?
#
loop_
_entity_poly.entity_id
_entity_poly.type
_entity_poly.pdbx_seq_one_letter_code
_entity_poly.pdbx_strand_id
1 'polypeptide(L)' 'MSEWQEIPLALLIATAALLLLQGSWLFHNARARGRGRQAWFWGLWGMTGFPTPVLVYWWFVILPDRRRTKGKN' A
#
# COMPACT_ATOMS: atom_id res chain seq x y z
N MET A 1 5.70 -33.94 -16.91
CA MET A 1 6.29 -33.91 -15.56
C MET A 1 5.75 -32.66 -14.90
N SER A 2 4.69 -32.85 -14.14
CA SER A 2 3.87 -31.75 -13.64
C SER A 2 4.46 -31.26 -12.33
N GLU A 3 5.53 -30.49 -12.46
CA GLU A 3 6.19 -29.79 -11.34
C GLU A 3 5.36 -28.57 -10.94
N TRP A 4 4.07 -28.80 -10.66
CA TRP A 4 3.20 -27.78 -10.11
C TRP A 4 3.76 -27.46 -8.73
N GLN A 5 4.48 -26.35 -8.66
CA GLN A 5 4.94 -25.75 -7.42
C GLN A 5 3.77 -25.74 -6.45
N GLU A 6 3.80 -26.65 -5.48
CA GLU A 6 2.85 -26.66 -4.38
C GLU A 6 3.08 -25.35 -3.63
N ILE A 7 2.29 -24.32 -3.95
CA ILE A 7 2.39 -23.03 -3.29
C ILE A 7 2.13 -23.33 -1.82
N PRO A 8 3.10 -23.09 -0.92
CA PRO A 8 2.92 -23.42 0.47
C PRO A 8 1.71 -22.63 0.97
N LEU A 9 0.75 -23.28 1.62
CA LEU A 9 -0.38 -22.60 2.25
C LEU A 9 0.10 -21.47 3.17
N ALA A 10 1.24 -21.67 3.84
CA ALA A 10 1.94 -20.65 4.62
C ALA A 10 2.31 -19.40 3.80
N LEU A 11 2.76 -19.56 2.56
CA LEU A 11 3.14 -18.46 1.68
C LEU A 11 1.90 -17.67 1.22
N LEU A 12 0.79 -18.36 0.96
CA LEU A 12 -0.51 -17.71 0.68
C LEU A 12 -1.01 -16.91 1.88
N ILE A 13 -0.98 -17.50 3.08
CA ILE A 13 -1.38 -16.83 4.32
C ILE A 13 -0.48 -15.63 4.61
N ALA A 14 0.85 -15.79 4.48
CA ALA A 14 1.81 -14.71 4.65
C ALA A 14 1.57 -13.58 3.65
N THR A 15 1.29 -13.91 2.38
CA THR A 15 0.97 -12.93 1.34
C THR A 15 -0.32 -12.18 1.65
N ALA A 16 -1.38 -12.88 2.05
CA ALA A 16 -2.64 -12.27 2.46
C ALA A 16 -2.46 -11.36 3.69
N ALA A 17 -1.73 -11.82 4.71
CA ALA A 17 -1.40 -11.03 5.88
C ALA A 17 -0.59 -9.77 5.53
N LEU A 18 0.41 -9.89 4.63
CA LEU A 18 1.17 -8.75 4.11
C LEU A 18 0.30 -7.77 3.33
N LEU A 19 -0.63 -8.25 2.50
CA LEU A 19 -1.60 -7.40 1.77
C LEU A 19 -2.56 -6.65 2.71
N LEU A 20 -3.03 -7.31 3.76
CA LEU A 20 -3.87 -6.68 4.77
C LEU A 20 -3.09 -5.66 5.61
N LEU A 21 -1.88 -6.01 6.04
CA LEU A 21 -1.01 -5.14 6.82
C LEU A 21 -0.60 -3.90 6.01
N GLN A 22 -0.17 -4.08 4.76
CA GLN A 22 0.23 -2.97 3.89
C GLN A 22 -0.96 -2.05 3.57
N GLY A 23 -2.14 -2.62 3.28
CA GLY A 23 -3.35 -1.84 2.99
C GLY A 23 -3.80 -1.03 4.22
N SER A 24 -3.77 -1.65 5.39
CA SER A 24 -4.09 -0.99 6.67
C SER A 24 -3.10 0.14 6.98
N TRP A 25 -1.81 -0.08 6.73
CA TRP A 25 -0.78 0.93 6.90
C TRP A 25 -0.95 2.10 5.92
N LEU A 26 -1.29 1.82 4.66
CA LEU A 26 -1.56 2.84 3.64
C LEU A 26 -2.78 3.68 3.99
N PHE A 27 -3.84 3.05 4.51
CA PHE A 27 -5.03 3.72 5.01
C PHE A 27 -4.69 4.69 6.16
N HIS A 28 -3.95 4.20 7.17
CA HIS A 28 -3.57 5.02 8.32
C HIS A 28 -2.66 6.19 7.90
N ASN A 29 -1.66 5.93 7.05
CA ASN A 29 -0.73 6.95 6.56
C ASN A 29 -1.45 7.99 5.68
N ALA A 30 -2.36 7.59 4.80
CA ALA A 30 -3.18 8.52 4.02
C ALA A 30 -4.08 9.39 4.92
N ARG A 31 -4.63 8.80 5.98
CA ARG A 31 -5.44 9.52 6.97
C ARG A 31 -4.60 10.55 7.74
N ALA A 32 -3.40 10.17 8.18
CA ALA A 32 -2.46 11.06 8.86
C ALA A 32 -2.03 12.26 7.99
N ARG A 33 -1.95 12.08 6.66
CA ARG A 33 -1.64 13.14 5.68
C ARG A 33 -2.84 14.01 5.30
N GLY A 34 -3.95 13.92 6.02
CA GLY A 34 -5.14 14.74 5.78
C GLY A 34 -5.96 14.34 4.55
N ARG A 35 -5.71 13.17 3.94
CA ARG A 35 -6.47 12.65 2.78
C ARG A 35 -7.75 11.94 3.20
N GLY A 36 -8.45 12.41 4.25
CA GLY A 36 -9.50 11.67 4.96
C GLY A 36 -10.54 10.97 4.07
N ARG A 37 -11.06 11.65 3.02
CA ARG A 37 -12.04 11.06 2.09
C ARG A 37 -11.44 10.15 1.01
N GLN A 38 -10.13 10.23 0.77
CA GLN A 38 -9.41 9.40 -0.19
C GLN A 38 -8.57 8.30 0.49
N ALA A 39 -8.50 8.27 1.82
CA ALA A 39 -7.69 7.32 2.56
C ALA A 39 -8.14 5.87 2.33
N TRP A 40 -9.46 5.63 2.23
CA TRP A 40 -10.03 4.32 1.94
C TRP A 40 -9.64 3.79 0.56
N PHE A 41 -9.51 4.68 -0.44
CA PHE A 41 -9.03 4.31 -1.77
C PHE A 41 -7.61 3.73 -1.69
N TRP A 42 -6.71 4.38 -0.94
CA TRP A 42 -5.35 3.89 -0.75
C TRP A 42 -5.30 2.57 0.04
N GLY A 43 -6.18 2.40 1.04
CA GLY A 43 -6.29 1.14 1.77
C GLY A 43 -6.72 -0.04 0.88
N LEU A 44 -7.77 0.15 0.08
CA LEU A 44 -8.28 -0.86 -0.85
C LEU A 44 -7.29 -1.13 -1.99
N TRP A 45 -6.66 -0.08 -2.52
CA TRP A 45 -5.64 -0.19 -3.56
C TRP A 45 -4.40 -0.95 -3.07
N GLY A 46 -3.98 -0.74 -1.82
CA GLY A 46 -2.87 -1.48 -1.19
C GLY A 46 -3.09 -2.98 -1.06
N MET A 47 -4.33 -3.46 -1.13
CA MET A 47 -4.66 -4.89 -1.06
C MET A 47 -4.65 -5.58 -2.43
N THR A 48 -4.57 -4.84 -3.54
CA THR A 48 -4.64 -5.39 -4.90
C THR A 48 -3.39 -6.15 -5.33
N GLY A 49 -2.24 -5.87 -4.71
CA GLY A 49 -0.99 -6.54 -5.02
C GLY A 49 0.18 -5.88 -4.31
N PHE A 50 1.34 -6.52 -4.36
CA PHE A 50 2.60 -5.99 -3.88
C PHE A 50 3.65 -6.12 -4.99
N PRO A 51 4.54 -5.14 -5.24
CA PRO A 51 4.73 -3.85 -4.56
C PRO A 51 4.11 -2.63 -5.29
N THR A 52 3.44 -2.84 -6.42
CA THR A 52 2.92 -1.78 -7.31
C THR A 52 2.13 -0.67 -6.60
N PRO A 53 1.12 -0.95 -5.75
CA PRO A 53 0.35 0.11 -5.10
C PRO A 53 1.18 0.94 -4.12
N VAL A 54 2.23 0.36 -3.52
CA VAL A 54 3.17 1.10 -2.65
C VAL A 54 4.01 2.08 -3.46
N LEU A 55 4.50 1.68 -4.64
CA LEU A 55 5.26 2.57 -5.53
C LEU A 55 4.41 3.75 -6.02
N VAL A 56 3.18 3.47 -6.45
CA VAL A 56 2.22 4.51 -6.88
C VAL A 56 1.90 5.46 -5.74
N TYR A 57 1.66 4.94 -4.54
CA TYR A 57 1.43 5.77 -3.35
C TYR A 57 2.62 6.68 -3.06
N TRP A 58 3.84 6.16 -3.15
CA TRP A 58 5.05 6.94 -2.88
C TRP A 58 5.20 8.11 -3.87
N TRP A 59 4.94 7.88 -5.15
CA TRP A 59 5.07 8.92 -6.17
C TRP A 59 3.95 9.98 -6.09
N PHE A 60 2.68 9.55 -5.93
CA PHE A 60 1.52 10.46 -5.97
C PHE A 60 1.14 11.07 -4.62
N VAL A 61 1.50 10.44 -3.51
CA VAL A 61 1.15 10.93 -2.16
C VAL A 61 2.37 11.52 -1.48
N ILE A 62 3.47 10.79 -1.38
CA ILE A 62 4.62 11.20 -0.54
C ILE A 62 5.41 12.33 -1.19
N LEU A 63 5.71 12.24 -2.48
CA LEU A 63 6.51 13.23 -3.20
C LEU A 63 5.87 14.64 -3.22
N PRO A 64 4.59 14.83 -3.60
CA PRO A 64 3.99 16.16 -3.60
C PRO A 64 3.74 16.71 -2.20
N ASP A 65 3.52 15.85 -1.21
CA ASP A 65 3.36 16.25 0.20
C ASP A 65 4.66 16.86 0.75
N ARG A 66 5.82 16.25 0.48
CA ARG A 66 7.13 16.80 0.84
C ARG A 66 7.44 18.13 0.14
N ARG A 67 6.96 18.31 -1.10
CA ARG A 67 7.13 19.58 -1.86
C ARG A 67 6.30 20.72 -1.28
N ARG A 68 5.07 20.45 -0.80
CA ARG A 68 4.22 21.47 -0.17
C ARG A 68 4.79 22.00 1.14
N THR A 69 5.39 21.13 1.96
CA THR A 69 6.01 21.55 3.22
C THR A 69 7.25 22.42 3.00
N LYS A 70 8.02 22.17 1.93
CA LYS A 70 9.21 22.98 1.61
C LYS A 70 8.92 24.37 1.06
N GLY A 71 7.77 24.60 0.42
CA GLY A 71 7.41 25.91 -0.15
C GLY A 71 6.83 26.90 0.87
N LYS A 72 6.71 26.52 2.14
CA LYS A 72 6.11 27.33 3.21
C LYS A 72 7.14 27.85 4.23
N ASN A 73 8.43 27.70 3.91
CA ASN A 73 9.58 28.09 4.72
C ASN A 73 10.53 28.95 3.89
#